data_AF-A0AAD8BUI0-F1
#
_entry.id   AF-A0AAD8BUI0-F1
#
_cell.length_a   1.000
_cell.length_b   1.000
_cell.length_c   1.000
_cell.angle_alpha   90.00
_cell.angle_beta   90.00
_cell.angle_gamma   90.00
#
_symmetry.space_group_name_H-M   'P 1'
#
loop_
_entity.id
_entity.type
_entity.pdbx_description
1 polymer ?
#
loop_
_entity_poly.entity_id
_entity_poly.type
_entity_poly.pdbx_seq_one_letter_code
_entity_poly.pdbx_strand_id
1 'polypeptide(L)'
;MSKNSPTVANVHLGYLVNEVYRPYIISKVVVKHLMSFMPFMDEISSEIYTLSDSKTAAVLFLDHLKKVDEPGKYQAFKEALGHANYQNIVKALEDEDIQDDFNHKKIMELFHKKIQQKIDPSILAEDLLAEELISQDQFDEIRNLEEKKNTMDAVFLLLDSIPRMKDQWFETFLKILDRNERKELVEILDDTYYSKQGDGAGSQNISDTLTTYQDINHEAGDVNPGLKQSSLAVHQMAEPSRVNNDVFQEIHALRQILEKQQQLLLTLNSKVENIEHLLQRLVSSKDGNEIS
;
A
#
# COMPACT_ATOMS: atom_id res chain seq x y z
N MET A 1 -13.55 37.91 -29.81
CA MET A 1 -13.68 36.83 -28.80
C MET A 1 -13.36 35.52 -29.47
N SER A 2 -12.12 35.05 -29.36
CA SER A 2 -11.69 33.77 -29.94
C SER A 2 -12.17 32.66 -29.02
N LYS A 3 -13.06 31.79 -29.52
CA LYS A 3 -13.41 30.56 -28.81
C LYS A 3 -12.22 29.62 -28.96
N ASN A 4 -11.37 29.56 -27.93
CA ASN A 4 -10.29 28.59 -27.87
C ASN A 4 -10.92 27.19 -27.91
N SER A 5 -10.72 26.50 -29.02
CA SER A 5 -11.11 25.10 -29.14
C SER A 5 -10.28 24.28 -28.13
N PRO A 6 -10.90 23.39 -27.34
CA PRO A 6 -10.16 22.60 -26.36
C PRO A 6 -9.11 21.75 -27.07
N THR A 7 -7.86 21.83 -26.61
CA THR A 7 -6.73 21.04 -27.13
C THR A 7 -7.03 19.54 -26.95
N VAL A 8 -6.71 18.70 -27.95
CA VAL A 8 -6.97 17.24 -27.92
C VAL A 8 -6.45 16.59 -26.63
N ALA A 9 -5.29 17.01 -26.13
CA ALA A 9 -4.71 16.54 -24.87
C ALA A 9 -5.61 16.79 -23.66
N ASN A 10 -6.29 17.93 -23.59
CA ASN A 10 -7.17 18.29 -22.47
C ASN A 10 -8.48 17.48 -22.51
N VAL A 11 -8.96 17.12 -23.71
CA VAL A 11 -10.13 16.24 -23.88
C VAL A 11 -9.81 14.83 -23.39
N HIS A 12 -8.65 14.29 -23.77
CA HIS A 12 -8.20 12.97 -23.34
C HIS A 12 -8.02 12.91 -21.81
N LEU A 13 -7.35 13.91 -21.22
CA LEU A 13 -7.16 13.99 -19.77
C LEU A 13 -8.49 14.07 -19.02
N GLY A 14 -9.46 14.82 -19.55
CA GLY A 14 -10.81 14.88 -19.01
C GLY A 14 -11.52 13.51 -19.02
N TYR A 15 -11.32 12.70 -20.06
CA TYR A 15 -11.83 11.33 -20.11
C TYR A 15 -11.17 10.43 -19.05
N LEU A 16 -9.84 10.47 -18.94
CA LEU A 16 -9.10 9.71 -17.93
C LEU A 16 -9.56 10.04 -16.50
N VAL A 17 -9.66 11.32 -16.17
CA VAL A 17 -10.07 11.78 -14.83
C VAL A 17 -11.51 11.35 -14.49
N ASN A 18 -12.46 11.52 -15.43
CA ASN A 18 -13.87 11.33 -15.12
C ASN A 18 -14.38 9.90 -15.28
N GLU A 19 -13.81 9.14 -16.23
CA GLU A 19 -14.38 7.85 -16.64
C GLU A 19 -13.47 6.67 -16.26
N VAL A 20 -12.15 6.86 -16.28
CA VAL A 20 -11.18 5.77 -16.00
C VAL A 20 -10.75 5.78 -14.54
N TYR A 21 -10.15 6.86 -14.07
CA TYR A 21 -9.51 6.95 -12.76
C TYR A 21 -10.39 7.57 -11.67
N ARG A 22 -11.62 7.98 -11.99
CA ARG A 22 -12.53 8.62 -11.02
C ARG A 22 -12.67 7.86 -9.70
N PRO A 23 -12.93 6.53 -9.68
CA PRO A 23 -13.02 5.78 -8.41
C PRO A 23 -11.71 5.79 -7.62
N TYR A 24 -10.57 5.71 -8.33
CA TYR A 24 -9.25 5.71 -7.73
C TYR A 24 -8.94 7.07 -7.09
N ILE A 25 -9.18 8.16 -7.82
CA ILE A 25 -9.03 9.54 -7.33
C ILE A 25 -9.89 9.78 -6.08
N ILE A 26 -11.18 9.40 -6.11
CA ILE A 26 -12.08 9.54 -4.94
C ILE A 26 -11.54 8.81 -3.71
N SER A 27 -10.92 7.65 -3.91
CA SER A 27 -10.43 6.83 -2.80
C SER A 27 -9.10 7.31 -2.21
N LYS A 28 -8.32 8.10 -2.96
CA LYS A 28 -6.93 8.45 -2.63
C LYS A 28 -6.74 9.94 -2.33
N VAL A 29 -7.39 10.83 -3.07
CA VAL A 29 -7.12 12.27 -3.03
C VAL A 29 -7.91 12.96 -1.94
N VAL A 30 -7.22 13.73 -1.10
CA VAL A 30 -7.83 14.68 -0.18
C VAL A 30 -7.90 16.02 -0.91
N VAL A 31 -9.05 16.32 -1.52
CA VAL A 31 -9.21 17.47 -2.42
C VAL A 31 -8.98 18.83 -1.75
N LYS A 32 -9.05 18.92 -0.42
CA LYS A 32 -8.70 20.11 0.36
C LYS A 32 -7.25 20.56 0.09
N HIS A 33 -6.34 19.63 -0.15
CA HIS A 33 -4.93 19.92 -0.46
C HIS A 33 -4.72 20.52 -1.85
N LEU A 34 -5.72 20.40 -2.74
CA LEU A 34 -5.63 20.88 -4.12
C LEU A 34 -6.19 22.30 -4.28
N MET A 35 -7.02 22.76 -3.33
CA MET A 35 -7.82 23.97 -3.47
C MET A 35 -6.97 25.23 -3.71
N SER A 36 -5.84 25.37 -3.02
CA SER A 36 -4.92 26.50 -3.18
C SER A 36 -4.30 26.62 -4.57
N PHE A 37 -4.25 25.51 -5.33
CA PHE A 37 -3.71 25.45 -6.68
C PHE A 37 -4.78 25.59 -7.78
N MET A 38 -6.06 25.61 -7.39
CA MET A 38 -7.20 25.58 -8.33
C MET A 38 -8.23 26.66 -7.99
N PRO A 39 -7.90 27.95 -8.17
CA PRO A 39 -8.74 29.08 -7.75
C PRO A 39 -10.12 29.12 -8.43
N PHE A 40 -10.27 28.51 -9.61
CA PHE A 40 -11.56 28.38 -10.28
C PHE A 40 -12.53 27.42 -9.56
N MET A 41 -12.09 26.73 -8.51
CA MET A 41 -12.92 25.87 -7.65
C MET A 41 -13.48 26.62 -6.43
N ASP A 42 -13.24 27.93 -6.31
CA ASP A 42 -13.63 28.75 -5.15
C ASP A 42 -15.13 28.68 -4.84
N GLU A 43 -15.99 28.52 -5.85
CA GLU A 43 -17.45 28.42 -5.67
C GLU A 43 -17.86 27.30 -4.71
N ILE A 44 -17.15 26.17 -4.72
CA ILE A 44 -17.45 25.01 -3.87
C ILE A 44 -16.50 24.89 -2.67
N SER A 45 -15.57 25.82 -2.50
CA SER A 45 -14.52 25.76 -1.48
C SER A 45 -15.09 25.62 -0.07
N SER A 46 -16.02 26.50 0.30
CA SER A 46 -16.68 26.51 1.61
C SER A 46 -17.35 25.15 1.90
N GLU A 47 -18.09 24.62 0.92
CA GLU A 47 -18.77 23.33 1.06
C GLU A 47 -17.75 22.20 1.28
N ILE A 48 -16.69 22.14 0.46
CA ILE A 48 -15.60 21.17 0.62
C ILE A 48 -14.98 21.23 2.02
N TYR A 49 -14.67 22.42 2.54
CA TYR A 49 -14.04 22.56 3.86
C TYR A 49 -14.97 22.13 5.00
N THR A 50 -16.29 22.31 4.85
CA THR A 50 -17.29 21.87 5.84
C THR A 50 -17.55 20.37 5.86
N LEU A 51 -17.26 19.67 4.76
CA LEU A 51 -17.41 18.22 4.68
C LEU A 51 -16.34 17.52 5.52
N SER A 52 -16.79 16.63 6.41
CA SER A 52 -15.94 15.76 7.23
C SER A 52 -15.46 14.52 6.48
N ASP A 53 -16.25 14.01 5.54
CA ASP A 53 -15.89 12.84 4.72
C ASP A 53 -15.11 13.24 3.47
N SER A 54 -13.89 12.74 3.36
CA SER A 54 -12.98 13.02 2.24
C SER A 54 -13.49 12.49 0.91
N LYS A 55 -14.19 11.34 0.91
CA LYS A 55 -14.74 10.75 -0.32
C LYS A 55 -15.89 11.58 -0.88
N THR A 56 -16.81 12.02 -0.02
CA THR A 56 -17.92 12.90 -0.40
C THR A 56 -17.38 14.24 -0.92
N ALA A 57 -16.38 14.81 -0.25
CA ALA A 57 -15.71 16.02 -0.74
C ALA A 57 -15.06 15.81 -2.12
N ALA A 58 -14.41 14.67 -2.35
CA ALA A 58 -13.81 14.35 -3.64
C ALA A 58 -14.86 14.15 -4.76
N VAL A 59 -16.01 13.54 -4.46
CA VAL A 59 -17.12 13.43 -5.41
C VAL A 59 -17.64 14.80 -5.80
N LEU A 60 -17.93 15.67 -4.82
CA LEU A 60 -18.40 17.03 -5.06
C LEU A 60 -17.40 17.82 -5.92
N PHE A 61 -16.12 17.74 -5.56
CA PHE A 61 -15.02 18.37 -6.29
C PHE A 61 -14.97 17.93 -7.76
N LEU A 62 -14.98 16.62 -8.03
CA LEU A 62 -14.89 16.10 -9.39
C LEU A 62 -16.15 16.40 -10.21
N ASP A 63 -17.33 16.39 -9.59
CA ASP A 63 -18.59 16.74 -10.27
C ASP A 63 -18.62 18.21 -10.67
N HIS A 64 -18.07 19.11 -9.85
CA HIS A 64 -17.91 20.51 -10.20
C HIS A 64 -16.82 20.70 -11.27
N LEU A 65 -15.66 20.05 -11.13
CA LEU A 65 -14.58 20.08 -12.12
C LEU A 65 -15.08 19.65 -13.51
N LYS A 66 -15.97 18.65 -13.59
CA LYS A 66 -16.59 18.23 -14.85
C LYS A 66 -17.44 19.33 -15.49
N LYS A 67 -18.15 20.12 -14.69
CA LYS A 67 -19.13 21.13 -15.13
C LYS A 67 -18.55 22.51 -15.41
N VAL A 68 -17.52 22.94 -14.67
CA VAL A 68 -16.96 24.29 -14.79
C VAL A 68 -16.39 24.54 -16.18
N ASP A 69 -16.69 25.68 -16.78
CA ASP A 69 -16.20 26.05 -18.12
C ASP A 69 -14.88 26.82 -18.03
N GLU A 70 -13.86 26.18 -17.45
CA GLU A 70 -12.52 26.75 -17.33
C GLU A 70 -11.55 26.10 -18.34
N PRO A 71 -10.92 26.87 -19.24
CA PRO A 71 -9.92 26.37 -20.17
C PRO A 71 -8.73 25.73 -19.43
N GLY A 72 -8.35 24.52 -19.83
CA GLY A 72 -7.20 23.84 -19.21
C GLY A 72 -7.46 23.24 -17.82
N LYS A 73 -8.70 23.24 -17.32
CA LYS A 73 -9.04 22.75 -15.97
C LYS A 73 -8.49 21.38 -15.58
N TYR A 74 -8.43 20.41 -16.51
CA TYR A 74 -7.87 19.09 -16.21
C TYR A 74 -6.35 19.10 -16.16
N GLN A 75 -5.70 19.95 -16.95
CA GLN A 75 -4.26 20.16 -16.87
C GLN A 75 -3.90 20.84 -15.53
N ALA A 76 -4.65 21.87 -15.13
CA ALA A 76 -4.50 22.49 -13.82
C ALA A 76 -4.75 21.49 -12.67
N PHE A 77 -5.72 20.59 -12.82
CA PHE A 77 -5.94 19.50 -11.85
C PHE A 77 -4.75 18.55 -11.75
N LYS A 78 -4.17 18.12 -12.88
CA LYS A 78 -2.96 17.29 -12.89
C LYS A 78 -1.77 18.00 -12.23
N GLU A 79 -1.59 19.29 -12.51
CA GLU A 79 -0.54 20.10 -11.89
C GLU A 79 -0.76 20.25 -10.39
N ALA A 80 -2.00 20.49 -9.94
CA ALA A 80 -2.34 20.53 -8.51
C ALA A 80 -2.04 19.20 -7.82
N LEU A 81 -2.37 18.06 -8.45
CA LEU A 81 -2.00 16.73 -7.94
C LEU A 81 -0.49 16.58 -7.79
N GLY A 82 0.29 17.05 -8.77
CA GLY A 82 1.75 17.04 -8.71
C GLY A 82 2.30 17.89 -7.56
N HIS A 83 1.81 19.11 -7.39
CA HIS A 83 2.22 19.99 -6.28
C HIS A 83 1.82 19.45 -4.91
N ALA A 84 0.70 18.72 -4.82
CA ALA A 84 0.24 18.08 -3.59
C ALA A 84 0.81 16.66 -3.39
N ASN A 85 1.86 16.28 -4.13
CA ASN A 85 2.55 15.00 -4.03
C ASN A 85 1.67 13.75 -4.27
N TYR A 86 0.65 13.83 -5.13
CA TYR A 86 -0.12 12.68 -5.59
C TYR A 86 0.50 12.04 -6.85
N GLN A 87 1.80 11.73 -6.80
CA GLN A 87 2.58 11.35 -7.98
C GLN A 87 2.06 10.09 -8.68
N ASN A 88 1.56 9.12 -7.92
CA ASN A 88 1.01 7.89 -8.50
C ASN A 88 -0.22 8.15 -9.39
N ILE A 89 -1.01 9.18 -9.05
CA ILE A 89 -2.16 9.60 -9.85
C ILE A 89 -1.70 10.42 -11.05
N VAL A 90 -0.68 11.27 -10.89
CA VAL A 90 -0.09 12.00 -12.02
C VAL A 90 0.41 11.03 -13.08
N LYS A 91 1.20 10.02 -12.69
CA LYS A 91 1.69 8.94 -13.55
C LYS A 91 0.56 8.17 -14.23
N ALA A 92 -0.48 7.81 -13.46
CA ALA A 92 -1.69 7.18 -14.00
C ALA A 92 -2.32 7.99 -15.14
N LEU A 93 -2.39 9.31 -14.96
CA LEU A 93 -2.97 10.23 -15.94
C LEU A 93 -2.05 10.49 -17.14
N GLU A 94 -0.81 10.02 -17.10
CA GLU A 94 0.19 10.08 -18.17
C GLU A 94 0.36 8.73 -18.88
N ASP A 95 -0.56 7.79 -18.66
CA ASP A 95 -0.54 6.40 -19.16
C ASP A 95 0.71 5.61 -18.73
N GLU A 96 1.32 5.97 -17.59
CA GLU A 96 2.38 5.18 -16.97
C GLU A 96 1.83 4.06 -16.09
N ASP A 97 2.52 2.92 -16.04
CA ASP A 97 2.16 1.80 -15.18
C ASP A 97 2.24 2.19 -13.71
N ILE A 98 1.13 2.01 -12.98
CA ILE A 98 1.06 2.20 -11.53
C ILE A 98 1.34 0.86 -10.86
N GLN A 99 2.25 0.82 -9.88
CA GLN A 99 2.43 -0.38 -9.07
C GLN A 99 1.22 -0.62 -8.15
N ASP A 100 0.69 -1.85 -8.18
CA ASP A 100 -0.40 -2.27 -7.30
C ASP A 100 0.13 -2.62 -5.89
N ASP A 101 0.11 -1.62 -5.00
CA ASP A 101 0.52 -1.76 -3.60
C ASP A 101 -0.59 -2.32 -2.67
N PHE A 102 -1.64 -2.93 -3.23
CA PHE A 102 -2.76 -3.47 -2.46
C PHE A 102 -2.33 -4.44 -1.35
N ASN A 103 -1.32 -5.26 -1.61
CA ASN A 103 -0.79 -6.22 -0.63
C ASN A 103 -0.10 -5.52 0.54
N HIS A 104 0.70 -4.48 0.29
CA HIS A 104 1.37 -3.70 1.33
C HIS A 104 0.38 -2.94 2.21
N LYS A 105 -0.70 -2.42 1.61
CA LYS A 105 -1.77 -1.77 2.36
C LYS A 105 -2.48 -2.75 3.30
N LYS A 106 -2.79 -3.97 2.84
CA LYS A 106 -3.37 -5.02 3.68
C LYS A 106 -2.47 -5.42 4.83
N ILE A 107 -1.15 -5.47 4.62
CA ILE A 107 -0.18 -5.76 5.67
C ILE A 107 -0.23 -4.67 6.75
N MET A 108 -0.24 -3.39 6.36
CA MET A 108 -0.41 -2.30 7.32
C MET A 108 -1.74 -2.36 8.09
N GLU A 109 -2.85 -2.66 7.41
CA GLU A 109 -4.17 -2.81 8.04
C GLU A 109 -4.19 -3.97 9.05
N LEU A 110 -3.57 -5.11 8.71
CA LEU A 110 -3.47 -6.29 9.56
C LEU A 110 -2.64 -6.03 10.82
N PHE A 111 -1.57 -5.25 10.69
CA PHE A 111 -0.64 -4.98 11.78
C PHE A 111 -0.84 -3.62 12.45
N HIS A 112 -1.91 -2.87 12.11
CA HIS A 112 -2.12 -1.51 12.60
C HIS A 112 -2.02 -1.42 14.13
N LYS A 113 -2.55 -2.41 14.87
CA LYS A 113 -2.53 -2.41 16.34
C LYS A 113 -1.11 -2.54 16.90
N LYS A 114 -0.26 -3.35 16.27
CA LYS A 114 1.13 -3.54 16.70
C LYS A 114 1.97 -2.31 16.37
N ILE A 115 1.72 -1.71 15.22
CA ILE A 115 2.33 -0.44 14.78
C ILE A 115 1.97 0.67 15.78
N GLN A 116 0.69 0.84 16.09
CA GLN A 116 0.19 1.84 17.05
C GLN A 116 0.84 1.76 18.42
N GLN A 117 1.14 0.56 18.92
CA GLN A 117 1.72 0.39 20.25
C GLN A 117 3.22 0.71 20.32
N LYS A 118 3.90 0.80 19.18
CA LYS A 118 5.38 0.84 19.10
C LYS A 118 5.91 2.09 18.39
N ILE A 119 5.04 2.93 17.86
CA ILE A 119 5.42 4.13 17.12
C ILE A 119 5.07 5.37 17.94
N ASP A 120 6.03 6.30 17.96
CA ASP A 120 5.80 7.69 18.32
C ASP A 120 5.50 8.45 17.02
N PRO A 121 4.25 8.91 16.79
CA PRO A 121 3.88 9.52 15.53
C PRO A 121 4.56 10.87 15.30
N SER A 122 4.95 11.62 16.36
CA SER A 122 5.69 12.87 16.20
C SER A 122 7.08 12.63 15.65
N ILE A 123 7.82 11.69 16.23
CA ILE A 123 9.18 11.34 15.77
C ILE A 123 9.12 10.79 14.35
N LEU A 124 8.18 9.87 14.10
CA LEU A 124 8.09 9.23 12.80
C LEU A 124 7.60 10.18 11.70
N ALA A 125 6.72 11.12 12.01
CA ALA A 125 6.21 12.08 11.03
C ALA A 125 7.32 12.99 10.47
N GLU A 126 8.32 13.35 11.26
CA GLU A 126 9.47 14.14 10.78
C GLU A 126 10.24 13.39 9.68
N ASP A 127 10.55 12.12 9.92
CA ASP A 127 11.23 11.28 8.93
C ASP A 127 10.37 11.01 7.69
N LEU A 128 9.06 10.79 7.88
CA LEU A 128 8.13 10.57 6.78
C LEU A 128 8.00 11.81 5.90
N LEU A 129 7.99 13.01 6.50
CA LEU A 129 7.98 14.27 5.77
C LEU A 129 9.29 14.43 4.98
N ALA A 130 10.44 14.13 5.59
CA ALA A 130 11.74 14.24 4.93
C ALA A 130 11.88 13.31 3.70
N GLU A 131 11.24 12.14 3.73
CA GLU A 131 11.21 11.19 2.62
C GLU A 131 10.01 11.40 1.66
N GLU A 132 9.21 12.45 1.89
CA GLU A 132 8.02 12.84 1.12
C GLU A 132 6.92 11.77 1.10
N LEU A 133 6.81 10.97 2.16
CA LEU A 133 5.74 9.99 2.34
C LEU A 133 4.46 10.59 2.93
N ILE A 134 4.54 11.81 3.47
CA ILE A 134 3.41 12.66 3.90
C ILE A 134 3.64 14.11 3.45
N SER A 135 2.58 14.91 3.37
CA SER A 135 2.67 16.35 3.08
C SER A 135 2.94 17.18 4.34
N GLN A 136 3.34 18.44 4.15
CA GLN A 136 3.49 19.41 5.25
C GLN A 136 2.18 19.59 6.03
N ASP A 137 1.04 19.72 5.34
CA ASP A 137 -0.27 19.85 5.98
C ASP A 137 -0.61 18.65 6.87
N GLN A 138 -0.30 17.43 6.39
CA GLN A 138 -0.50 16.19 7.16
C GLN A 138 0.43 16.14 8.37
N PHE A 139 1.70 16.53 8.21
CA PHE A 139 2.65 16.64 9.31
C PHE A 139 2.14 17.59 10.40
N ASP A 140 1.67 18.78 10.01
CA ASP A 140 1.14 19.78 10.94
C ASP A 140 -0.14 19.27 11.63
N GLU A 141 -1.01 18.54 10.93
CA GLU A 141 -2.22 17.93 11.51
C GLU A 141 -1.88 16.83 12.52
N ILE A 142 -0.93 15.93 12.19
CA ILE A 142 -0.44 14.87 13.09
C ILE A 142 0.13 15.49 14.38
N ARG A 143 0.97 16.52 14.24
CA ARG A 143 1.54 17.22 15.40
C ARG A 143 0.48 17.89 16.25
N ASN A 144 -0.51 18.54 15.64
CA ASN A 144 -1.63 19.13 16.36
C ASN A 144 -2.47 18.09 17.13
N LEU A 145 -2.63 16.88 16.60
CA LEU A 145 -3.32 15.78 17.30
C LEU A 145 -2.50 15.28 18.51
N GLU A 146 -1.19 15.16 18.36
CA GLU A 146 -0.26 14.81 19.43
C GLU A 146 -0.25 15.85 20.56
N GLU A 147 -0.21 17.14 20.24
CA GLU A 147 -0.27 18.24 21.22
C GLU A 147 -1.59 18.21 22.04
N LYS A 148 -2.68 17.73 21.44
CA LYS A 148 -3.98 17.50 22.09
C LYS A 148 -4.07 16.17 22.85
N LYS A 149 -2.99 15.38 22.89
CA LYS A 149 -2.93 14.04 23.48
C LYS A 149 -3.81 13.00 22.79
N ASN A 150 -4.12 13.21 21.51
CA ASN A 150 -4.84 12.27 20.66
C ASN A 150 -3.86 11.42 19.83
N THR A 151 -2.87 10.81 20.49
CA THR A 151 -1.82 10.00 19.84
C THR A 151 -2.38 8.90 18.94
N MET A 152 -3.53 8.30 19.30
CA MET A 152 -4.18 7.27 18.49
C MET A 152 -4.67 7.81 17.14
N ASP A 153 -5.29 8.98 17.14
CA ASP A 153 -5.77 9.63 15.92
C ASP A 153 -4.59 10.09 15.06
N ALA A 154 -3.52 10.57 15.70
CA ALA A 154 -2.27 10.95 15.05
C ALA A 154 -1.63 9.76 14.30
N VAL A 155 -1.52 8.59 14.96
CA VAL A 155 -1.02 7.37 14.30
C VAL A 155 -1.97 6.93 13.18
N PHE A 156 -3.28 6.99 13.38
CA PHE A 156 -4.23 6.60 12.34
C PHE A 156 -4.08 7.47 11.08
N LEU A 157 -4.03 8.79 11.26
CA LEU A 157 -3.81 9.73 10.15
C LEU A 157 -2.48 9.49 9.45
N LEU A 158 -1.41 9.24 10.22
CA LEU A 158 -0.08 8.92 9.68
C LEU A 158 -0.13 7.66 8.80
N LEU A 159 -0.68 6.56 9.31
CA LEU A 159 -0.73 5.29 8.59
C LEU A 159 -1.67 5.32 7.38
N ASP A 160 -2.75 6.09 7.43
CA ASP A 160 -3.67 6.26 6.29
C ASP A 160 -3.07 7.15 5.19
N SER A 161 -2.13 8.04 5.54
CA SER A 161 -1.51 9.00 4.62
C SER A 161 -0.41 8.37 3.75
N ILE A 162 0.44 7.52 4.32
CA ILE A 162 1.64 6.96 3.65
C ILE A 162 1.31 6.29 2.29
N PRO A 163 0.29 5.42 2.16
CA PRO A 163 0.03 4.67 0.91
C PRO A 163 -0.58 5.51 -0.23
N ARG A 164 -0.65 6.83 -0.07
CA ARG A 164 -1.33 7.75 -1.00
C ARG A 164 -0.37 8.62 -1.81
N MET A 165 0.88 8.77 -1.36
CA MET A 165 1.75 9.86 -1.82
C MET A 165 2.79 9.40 -2.85
N LYS A 166 3.47 8.27 -2.60
CA LYS A 166 4.68 7.89 -3.36
C LYS A 166 4.65 6.42 -3.78
N ASP A 167 5.28 6.13 -4.91
CA ASP A 167 5.62 4.74 -5.28
C ASP A 167 6.66 4.20 -4.30
N GLN A 168 6.70 2.87 -4.14
CA GLN A 168 7.65 2.21 -3.22
C GLN A 168 7.59 2.76 -1.79
N TRP A 169 6.43 3.31 -1.39
CA TRP A 169 6.23 3.87 -0.06
C TRP A 169 6.50 2.81 1.01
N PHE A 170 6.20 1.54 0.73
CA PHE A 170 6.35 0.45 1.69
C PHE A 170 7.83 0.19 2.00
N GLU A 171 8.68 0.05 0.97
CA GLU A 171 10.11 -0.13 1.19
C GLU A 171 10.73 1.09 1.89
N THR A 172 10.31 2.30 1.49
CA THR A 172 10.77 3.54 2.13
C THR A 172 10.33 3.60 3.59
N PHE A 173 9.10 3.19 3.88
CA PHE A 173 8.57 3.09 5.24
C PHE A 173 9.35 2.09 6.10
N LEU A 174 9.68 0.91 5.56
CA LEU A 174 10.51 -0.08 6.26
C LEU A 174 11.91 0.47 6.56
N LYS A 175 12.53 1.22 5.64
CA LYS A 175 13.82 1.91 5.88
C LYS A 175 13.73 2.92 7.02
N ILE A 176 12.66 3.70 7.07
CA ILE A 176 12.43 4.68 8.14
C ILE A 176 12.25 3.96 9.48
N LEU A 177 11.47 2.88 9.53
CA LEU A 177 11.29 2.08 10.73
C LEU A 177 12.63 1.48 11.22
N ASP A 178 13.46 0.97 10.31
CA ASP A 178 14.78 0.44 10.66
C ASP A 178 15.71 1.53 11.25
N ARG A 179 15.76 2.73 10.63
CA ARG A 179 16.51 3.89 11.17
C ARG A 179 16.05 4.32 12.56
N ASN A 180 14.75 4.21 12.84
CA ASN A 180 14.15 4.53 14.14
C ASN A 180 14.29 3.40 15.17
N GLU A 181 15.18 2.43 14.91
CA GLU A 181 15.43 1.27 15.76
C GLU A 181 14.16 0.43 16.01
N ARG A 182 13.19 0.47 15.07
CA ARG A 182 11.94 -0.30 15.13
C ARG A 182 12.06 -1.61 14.33
N LYS A 183 13.19 -2.30 14.48
CA LYS A 183 13.52 -3.55 13.78
C LYS A 183 12.46 -4.64 13.92
N GLU A 184 11.88 -4.78 15.10
CA GLU A 184 10.80 -5.73 15.35
C GLU A 184 9.55 -5.44 14.51
N LEU A 185 9.26 -4.17 14.21
CA LEU A 185 8.16 -3.82 13.31
C LEU A 185 8.52 -4.13 11.86
N VAL A 186 9.76 -3.91 11.46
CA VAL A 186 10.25 -4.25 10.12
C VAL A 186 10.10 -5.75 9.87
N GLU A 187 10.55 -6.59 10.80
CA GLU A 187 10.42 -8.05 10.73
C GLU A 187 8.95 -8.50 10.65
N ILE A 188 8.06 -7.88 11.44
CA ILE A 188 6.63 -8.20 11.42
C ILE A 188 5.97 -7.84 10.08
N LEU A 189 6.39 -6.73 9.48
CA LEU A 189 5.78 -6.20 8.25
C LEU A 189 6.35 -6.90 7.01
N ASP A 190 7.65 -7.18 7.00
CA ASP A 190 8.34 -7.87 5.91
C ASP A 190 9.62 -8.55 6.42
N ASP A 191 9.48 -9.82 6.80
CA ASP A 191 10.59 -10.69 7.23
C ASP A 191 11.64 -10.90 6.12
N THR A 192 11.22 -10.85 4.84
CA THR A 192 12.15 -11.00 3.72
C THR A 192 13.04 -9.77 3.56
N TYR A 193 12.48 -8.58 3.76
CA TYR A 193 13.24 -7.33 3.81
C TYR A 193 14.20 -7.33 5.01
N TYR A 194 13.72 -7.72 6.19
CA TYR A 194 14.51 -7.79 7.41
C TYR A 194 15.72 -8.74 7.27
N SER A 195 15.48 -9.94 6.75
CA SER A 195 16.51 -10.96 6.52
C SER A 195 17.61 -10.49 5.57
N LYS A 196 17.28 -9.71 4.53
CA LYS A 196 18.25 -9.16 3.57
C LYS A 196 19.15 -8.08 4.15
N GLN A 197 18.69 -7.35 5.17
CA GLN A 197 19.52 -6.34 5.86
C GLN A 197 20.44 -6.96 6.93
N GLY A 198 20.08 -8.13 7.46
CA GLY A 198 20.87 -8.86 8.47
C GLY A 198 22.22 -9.38 7.96
N ASP A 199 22.37 -9.63 6.66
CA ASP A 199 23.62 -10.14 6.07
C ASP A 199 24.68 -9.04 5.81
N GLY A 200 24.36 -7.77 6.06
CA GLY A 200 25.22 -6.62 5.77
C GLY A 200 25.99 -6.03 6.96
N ALA A 201 25.69 -6.42 8.19
CA ALA A 201 26.31 -5.83 9.39
C ALA A 201 26.60 -6.87 10.48
N GLY A 202 27.78 -7.49 10.39
CA GLY A 202 28.48 -8.07 11.53
C GLY A 202 28.11 -9.50 11.91
N SER A 203 28.84 -10.46 11.34
CA SER A 203 29.14 -11.71 12.05
C SER A 203 30.55 -12.18 11.72
N GLN A 204 31.53 -11.59 12.42
CA GLN A 204 32.70 -12.36 12.83
C GLN A 204 32.25 -13.20 14.04
N ASN A 205 32.53 -14.50 13.95
CA ASN A 205 32.31 -15.56 14.95
C ASN A 205 30.92 -16.20 14.99
N ILE A 206 30.71 -17.15 14.07
CA ILE A 206 30.21 -18.47 14.46
C ILE A 206 31.16 -19.52 13.85
N SER A 207 32.30 -19.70 14.51
CA SER A 207 32.91 -21.02 14.58
C SER A 207 32.02 -21.87 15.48
N ASP A 208 31.90 -23.15 15.15
CA ASP A 208 31.37 -24.20 16.01
C ASP A 208 29.85 -24.24 16.17
N THR A 209 29.18 -24.79 15.16
CA THR A 209 28.13 -25.82 15.36
C THR A 209 27.80 -26.46 14.01
N LEU A 210 28.75 -27.20 13.46
CA LEU A 210 28.51 -28.12 12.34
C LEU A 210 29.17 -29.45 12.65
N THR A 211 28.63 -30.12 13.68
CA THR A 211 28.94 -31.52 13.95
C THR A 211 27.68 -32.24 14.40
N THR A 212 27.45 -33.35 13.71
CA THR A 212 26.58 -34.46 14.10
C THR A 212 25.14 -34.36 13.63
N TYR A 213 24.89 -34.78 12.39
CA TYR A 213 23.86 -35.77 12.03
C TYR A 213 24.11 -36.26 10.60
N GLN A 214 25.20 -36.99 10.39
CA GLN A 214 25.36 -37.90 9.24
C GLN A 214 26.14 -39.13 9.70
N ASP A 215 25.47 -39.98 10.46
CA ASP A 215 25.75 -41.40 10.58
C ASP A 215 24.36 -42.03 10.68
N ILE A 216 23.88 -42.64 9.59
CA ILE A 216 23.60 -44.09 9.45
C ILE A 216 23.33 -44.34 7.96
N ASN A 217 24.32 -44.88 7.24
CA ASN A 217 24.04 -45.88 6.23
C ASN A 217 25.21 -46.85 6.16
N HIS A 218 24.85 -48.10 6.35
CA HIS A 218 25.69 -49.25 6.61
C HIS A 218 26.74 -49.54 5.54
N GLU A 219 27.88 -49.97 6.06
CA GLU A 219 28.85 -50.90 5.48
C GLU A 219 28.23 -51.96 4.54
N ALA A 220 28.79 -52.09 3.34
CA ALA A 220 29.43 -53.33 2.90
C ALA A 220 30.23 -53.11 1.60
N GLY A 221 31.56 -53.23 1.70
CA GLY A 221 32.34 -54.00 0.74
C GLY A 221 32.84 -53.34 -0.55
N ASP A 222 34.15 -53.12 -0.55
CA ASP A 222 35.08 -53.46 -1.64
C ASP A 222 35.57 -52.36 -2.62
N VAL A 223 36.69 -51.74 -2.20
CA VAL A 223 37.98 -51.61 -2.89
C VAL A 223 38.12 -50.76 -4.19
N ASN A 224 39.00 -49.75 -4.03
CA ASN A 224 39.99 -49.15 -4.94
C ASN A 224 39.72 -47.80 -5.64
N PRO A 225 40.78 -47.00 -5.91
CA PRO A 225 40.83 -45.59 -5.57
C PRO A 225 41.10 -44.69 -6.80
N GLY A 226 40.43 -43.55 -6.88
CA GLY A 226 40.57 -42.67 -8.04
C GLY A 226 40.21 -41.21 -7.74
N LEU A 227 40.52 -40.72 -6.54
CA LEU A 227 40.48 -39.29 -6.25
C LEU A 227 41.81 -38.66 -6.68
N LYS A 228 41.74 -37.82 -7.71
CA LYS A 228 42.25 -36.44 -7.76
C LYS A 228 42.63 -36.09 -9.19
N GLN A 229 41.80 -35.24 -9.82
CA GLN A 229 42.29 -34.09 -10.57
C GLN A 229 41.13 -33.10 -10.82
N SER A 230 41.24 -31.95 -10.13
CA SER A 230 40.99 -30.60 -10.67
C SER A 230 39.53 -30.21 -10.93
N SER A 231 38.86 -29.35 -10.16
CA SER A 231 39.22 -27.94 -9.89
C SER A 231 39.84 -27.25 -11.11
N LEU A 232 39.00 -26.88 -12.08
CA LEU A 232 39.14 -25.67 -12.92
C LEU A 232 37.98 -25.61 -13.93
N ALA A 233 37.03 -24.68 -13.76
CA ALA A 233 36.37 -23.93 -14.83
C ALA A 233 35.21 -23.10 -14.25
N VAL A 234 35.55 -22.05 -13.50
CA VAL A 234 34.67 -20.88 -13.33
C VAL A 234 35.03 -19.89 -14.43
N HIS A 235 34.24 -19.87 -15.51
CA HIS A 235 33.93 -18.71 -16.38
C HIS A 235 33.52 -19.21 -17.76
N GLN A 236 32.22 -19.13 -18.07
CA GLN A 236 31.74 -18.65 -19.36
C GLN A 236 30.28 -18.20 -19.24
N MET A 237 30.03 -17.02 -19.79
CA MET A 237 28.82 -16.21 -19.64
C MET A 237 27.66 -16.68 -20.52
N ALA A 238 26.45 -16.34 -20.05
CA ALA A 238 25.27 -15.89 -20.80
C ALA A 238 24.48 -16.88 -21.68
N GLU A 239 23.27 -17.24 -21.21
CA GLU A 239 22.01 -17.02 -21.94
C GLU A 239 20.85 -16.79 -20.93
N PRO A 240 20.34 -15.55 -20.74
CA PRO A 240 19.18 -15.27 -19.89
C PRO A 240 17.93 -15.09 -20.76
N SER A 241 17.32 -16.18 -21.25
CA SER A 241 16.08 -16.04 -22.05
C SER A 241 15.06 -17.17 -21.93
N ARG A 242 15.28 -18.18 -21.07
CA ARG A 242 14.32 -19.29 -20.91
C ARG A 242 13.73 -19.47 -19.50
N VAL A 243 14.20 -18.75 -18.49
CA VAL A 243 13.76 -18.94 -17.10
C VAL A 243 12.53 -18.10 -16.74
N ASN A 244 12.17 -17.07 -17.52
CA ASN A 244 11.07 -16.17 -17.12
C ASN A 244 9.67 -16.74 -17.37
N ASN A 245 9.42 -17.50 -18.44
CA ASN A 245 8.04 -17.84 -18.82
C ASN A 245 7.38 -18.83 -17.84
N ASP A 246 8.14 -19.76 -17.27
CA ASP A 246 7.61 -20.75 -16.33
C ASP A 246 7.26 -20.12 -14.97
N VAL A 247 8.07 -19.16 -14.51
CA VAL A 247 7.81 -18.40 -13.28
C VAL A 247 6.55 -17.53 -13.43
N PHE A 248 6.36 -16.89 -14.59
CA PHE A 248 5.14 -16.11 -14.86
C PHE A 248 3.87 -16.97 -14.88
N GLN A 249 3.94 -18.18 -15.43
CA GLN A 249 2.81 -19.13 -15.42
C GLN A 249 2.50 -19.62 -14.00
N GLU A 250 3.52 -19.87 -13.19
CA GLU A 250 3.35 -20.30 -11.80
C GLU A 250 2.75 -19.18 -10.93
N ILE A 251 3.22 -17.93 -11.08
CA ILE A 251 2.63 -16.76 -10.41
C ILE A 251 1.16 -16.57 -10.82
N HIS A 252 0.83 -16.73 -12.10
CA HIS A 252 -0.54 -16.63 -12.58
C HIS A 252 -1.43 -17.75 -12.01
N ALA A 253 -0.92 -18.98 -11.92
CA ALA A 253 -1.64 -20.09 -11.29
C ALA A 253 -1.90 -19.84 -9.80
N LEU A 254 -0.91 -19.33 -9.06
CA LEU A 254 -1.05 -18.96 -7.65
C LEU A 254 -2.09 -17.84 -7.45
N ARG A 255 -2.12 -16.84 -8.35
CA ARG A 255 -3.13 -15.77 -8.32
C ARG A 255 -4.55 -16.31 -8.46
N GLN A 256 -4.78 -17.24 -9.39
CA GLN A 256 -6.09 -17.87 -9.56
C GLN A 256 -6.52 -18.71 -8.35
N ILE A 257 -5.57 -19.36 -7.67
CA ILE A 257 -5.86 -20.11 -6.43
C ILE A 257 -6.28 -19.14 -5.32
N LEU A 258 -5.56 -18.02 -5.18
CA LEU A 258 -5.87 -17.01 -4.17
C LEU A 258 -7.25 -16.37 -4.38
N GLU A 259 -7.61 -16.04 -5.62
CA GLU A 259 -8.94 -15.51 -5.96
C GLU A 259 -10.06 -16.48 -5.60
N LYS A 260 -9.88 -17.78 -5.86
CA LYS A 260 -10.84 -18.82 -5.47
C LYS A 260 -10.99 -18.91 -3.95
N GLN A 261 -9.89 -18.79 -3.19
CA GLN A 261 -9.94 -18.78 -1.73
C GLN A 261 -10.66 -17.55 -1.17
N GLN A 262 -10.48 -16.38 -1.78
CA GLN A 262 -11.19 -15.16 -1.38
C GLN A 262 -12.71 -15.28 -1.62
N GLN A 263 -13.13 -15.83 -2.76
CA GLN A 263 -14.55 -16.10 -3.02
C GLN A 263 -15.15 -17.11 -2.04
N LEU A 264 -14.37 -18.12 -1.64
CA LEU A 264 -14.79 -19.08 -0.61
C LEU A 264 -15.01 -18.37 0.74
N LEU A 265 -14.10 -17.48 1.14
CA LEU A 265 -14.22 -16.71 2.38
C LEU A 265 -15.45 -15.81 2.39
N LEU A 266 -15.74 -15.11 1.28
CA LEU A 266 -16.95 -14.29 1.14
C LEU A 266 -18.22 -15.14 1.29
N THR A 267 -18.22 -16.33 0.67
CA THR A 267 -19.33 -17.29 0.79
C THR A 267 -19.51 -17.79 2.22
N LEU A 268 -18.41 -18.06 2.93
CA LEU A 268 -18.44 -18.46 4.34
C LEU A 268 -18.97 -17.35 5.23
N ASN A 269 -18.54 -16.11 5.01
CA ASN A 269 -18.99 -14.97 5.82
C ASN A 269 -20.50 -14.77 5.69
N SER A 270 -21.03 -14.83 4.46
CA SER A 270 -22.48 -14.77 4.23
C SER A 270 -23.24 -15.90 4.91
N LYS A 271 -22.66 -17.11 4.99
CA LYS A 271 -23.29 -18.23 5.73
C LYS A 271 -23.30 -18.00 7.23
N VAL A 272 -22.23 -17.42 7.79
CA VAL A 272 -22.17 -17.05 9.22
C VAL A 272 -23.25 -16.03 9.56
N GLU A 273 -23.37 -14.96 8.78
CA GLU A 273 -24.42 -13.94 8.95
C GLU A 273 -25.83 -14.54 8.90
N ASN A 274 -26.08 -15.48 7.99
CA ASN A 274 -27.36 -16.19 7.92
C ASN A 274 -27.63 -17.03 9.18
N ILE A 275 -26.61 -17.70 9.73
CA ILE A 275 -26.73 -18.47 10.97
C ILE A 275 -27.02 -17.53 12.15
N GLU A 276 -26.34 -16.39 12.24
CA GLU A 276 -26.59 -15.38 13.28
C GLU A 276 -28.03 -14.87 13.24
N HIS A 277 -28.55 -14.58 12.05
CA HIS A 277 -29.96 -14.19 11.88
C HIS A 277 -30.94 -15.28 12.31
N LEU A 278 -30.65 -16.55 12.01
CA LEU A 278 -31.47 -17.67 12.44
C LEU A 278 -31.44 -17.84 13.98
N LEU A 279 -30.27 -17.68 14.60
CA LEU A 279 -30.13 -17.73 16.06
C LEU A 279 -30.88 -16.59 16.74
N GLN A 280 -30.80 -15.35 16.22
CA GLN A 280 -31.58 -14.22 16.74
C GLN A 280 -33.08 -14.50 16.69
N ARG A 281 -33.59 -15.06 15.57
CA ARG A 281 -35.01 -15.43 15.45
C ARG A 281 -35.44 -16.50 16.45
N LEU A 282 -34.59 -17.50 16.71
CA LEU A 282 -34.87 -18.56 17.68
C LEU A 282 -34.89 -18.04 19.12
N VAL A 283 -34.00 -17.11 19.46
CA VAL A 283 -33.99 -16.46 20.78
C VAL A 283 -35.27 -15.63 20.96
N SER A 284 -35.62 -14.77 19.99
CA SER A 284 -36.85 -13.97 20.06
C SER A 284 -38.14 -14.80 20.06
N SER A 285 -38.13 -16.02 19.51
CA SER A 285 -39.29 -16.93 19.54
C SER A 285 -39.47 -17.65 20.88
N LYS A 286 -38.43 -17.77 21.73
CA LYS A 286 -38.54 -18.39 23.05
C LYS A 286 -39.15 -17.44 24.09
N ASP A 287 -38.82 -16.15 24.01
CA ASP A 287 -39.32 -15.14 24.94
C ASP A 287 -40.82 -14.84 24.75
N GLY A 288 -41.42 -15.27 23.63
CA GLY A 288 -42.84 -15.11 23.33
C GLY A 288 -43.77 -16.22 23.84
N ASN A 289 -43.25 -17.27 24.48
CA ASN A 289 -44.02 -18.46 24.84
C ASN A 289 -44.19 -18.70 26.36
N GLU A 290 -43.84 -17.72 27.22
CA GLU A 290 -44.01 -17.81 28.69
C GLU A 290 -45.20 -16.99 29.24
N ILE A 291 -46.16 -16.59 28.39
CA ILE A 291 -47.41 -15.97 28.85
C ILE A 291 -48.61 -16.74 28.28
N SER A 292 -48.94 -17.88 28.90
CA SER A 292 -50.27 -18.48 28.93
C SER A 292 -50.39 -19.41 30.12
#